data_AF-A0A5N5EIB7-F1
#
_entry.id   AF-A0A5N5EIB7-F1
#
_cell.length_a   1.000
_cell.length_b   1.000
_cell.length_c   1.000
_cell.angle_alpha   90.00
_cell.angle_beta   90.00
_cell.angle_gamma   90.00
#
_symmetry.space_group_name_H-M   'P 1'
#
loop_
_entity.id
_entity.type
_entity.pdbx_description
1 polymer ?
#
loop_
_entity_poly.entity_id
_entity_poly.type
_entity_poly.pdbx_seq_one_letter_code
_entity_poly.pdbx_strand_id
1 'polypeptide(L)' 'MEATERRRVAADRVRTAEAAVAQLKKGLAGVGVTLPSLRVDPVSCAGNEPAPLIDLGRCNIDTALRLCEVLAEKESGHDE' A
#
# COMPACT_ATOMS: atom_id res chain seq x y z
N MET A 1 12.45 -20.40 16.42
CA MET A 1 12.94 -19.58 15.30
C MET A 1 14.11 -18.74 15.80
N GLU A 2 15.29 -18.92 15.21
CA GLU A 2 16.51 -18.20 15.57
C GLU A 2 16.31 -16.69 15.44
N ALA A 3 16.95 -15.87 16.28
CA ALA A 3 16.77 -14.40 16.28
C ALA A 3 17.11 -13.77 14.92
N THR A 4 18.10 -14.33 14.22
CA THR A 4 18.51 -13.91 12.88
C THR A 4 17.43 -14.20 11.83
N GLU A 5 16.77 -15.35 11.92
CA GLU A 5 15.70 -15.75 11.00
C GLU A 5 14.49 -14.85 11.15
N ARG A 6 14.08 -14.54 12.39
CA ARG A 6 13.01 -13.56 12.67
C ARG A 6 13.29 -12.19 12.05
N ARG A 7 14.53 -11.71 12.19
CA ARG A 7 14.95 -10.43 11.59
C ARG A 7 14.91 -10.46 10.06
N ARG A 8 15.28 -11.58 9.43
CA ARG A 8 15.20 -11.74 7.97
C ARG A 8 13.76 -11.69 7.48
N VAL A 9 12.86 -12.45 8.12
CA VAL A 9 11.43 -12.46 7.80
C VAL A 9 10.82 -11.06 7.95
N ALA A 10 11.15 -10.36 9.03
CA ALA A 10 10.72 -8.97 9.23
C ALA A 10 11.19 -8.04 8.10
N ALA A 11 12.47 -8.13 7.70
CA ALA A 11 13.02 -7.33 6.62
C ALA A 11 12.39 -7.66 5.25
N ASP A 12 12.06 -8.93 4.99
CA ASP A 12 11.32 -9.33 3.78
C ASP A 12 9.91 -8.72 3.76
N ARG A 13 9.19 -8.71 4.88
CA ARG A 13 7.86 -8.07 4.97
C ARG A 13 7.91 -6.58 4.68
N VAL A 14 8.91 -5.86 5.20
CA VAL A 14 9.10 -4.43 4.94
C VAL A 14 9.37 -4.18 3.45
N ARG A 15 10.28 -4.96 2.83
CA ARG A 15 10.54 -4.86 1.38
C ARG A 15 9.29 -5.09 0.54
N THR A 16 8.47 -6.08 0.91
CA THR A 16 7.19 -6.35 0.23
C THR A 16 6.24 -5.16 0.37
N ALA A 17 6.15 -4.54 1.54
CA ALA A 17 5.32 -3.35 1.75
C ALA A 17 5.82 -2.14 0.93
N GLU A 18 7.14 -1.92 0.85
CA GLU A 18 7.73 -0.87 0.02
C GLU A 18 7.44 -1.09 -1.47
N ALA A 19 7.54 -2.34 -1.95
CA ALA A 19 7.19 -2.69 -3.33
C ALA A 19 5.70 -2.44 -3.61
N ALA A 20 4.81 -2.80 -2.68
CA ALA A 20 3.38 -2.52 -2.78
C ALA A 20 3.10 -1.02 -2.86
N VAL A 21 3.77 -0.19 -2.04
CA VAL A 21 3.69 1.28 -2.12
C VAL A 21 4.13 1.80 -3.48
N ALA A 22 5.23 1.30 -4.03
CA ALA A 22 5.72 1.71 -5.35
C ALA A 22 4.72 1.34 -6.47
N GLN A 23 4.16 0.13 -6.42
CA GLN A 23 3.16 -0.33 -7.38
C GLN A 23 1.87 0.51 -7.27
N LEU A 24 1.40 0.80 -6.06
CA LEU A 24 0.22 1.62 -5.85
C LEU A 24 0.44 3.05 -6.35
N LYS A 25 1.60 3.67 -6.06
CA LYS A 25 1.96 4.99 -6.62
C LYS A 25 1.90 4.99 -8.15
N LYS A 26 2.48 3.98 -8.79
CA LYS A 26 2.46 3.85 -10.25
C LYS A 26 1.04 3.69 -10.81
N GLY A 27 0.23 2.83 -10.20
CA GLY A 27 -1.16 2.60 -10.61
C GLY A 27 -2.02 3.85 -10.50
N LEU A 28 -1.94 4.54 -9.35
CA LEU A 28 -2.67 5.79 -9.11
C LEU A 28 -2.25 6.90 -10.09
N ALA A 29 -0.94 7.05 -10.32
CA ALA A 29 -0.45 8.03 -11.28
C ALA A 29 -0.95 7.75 -12.71
N GLY A 30 -1.09 6.47 -13.08
CA GLY A 30 -1.65 6.06 -14.38
C GLY A 30 -3.08 6.52 -14.62
N VAL A 31 -3.86 6.77 -13.56
CA VAL A 31 -5.24 7.30 -13.61
C VAL A 31 -5.33 8.77 -13.18
N GLY A 32 -4.19 9.47 -13.13
CA GLY A 32 -4.12 10.90 -12.79
C GLY A 32 -4.35 11.22 -11.31
N VAL A 33 -4.19 10.24 -10.41
CA VAL A 33 -4.26 10.42 -8.96
C VAL A 33 -2.86 10.44 -8.36
N THR A 34 -2.57 11.43 -7.50
CA THR A 34 -1.32 11.48 -6.72
C THR A 34 -1.64 11.56 -5.23
N LEU A 35 -1.04 10.67 -4.44
CA LEU A 35 -1.12 10.68 -2.97
C LEU A 35 0.28 10.92 -2.38
N PRO A 36 0.67 12.19 -2.11
CA PRO A 36 2.01 12.52 -1.62
C PRO A 36 2.34 11.87 -0.26
N SER A 37 1.31 11.60 0.54
CA SER A 37 1.41 10.94 1.84
C SER A 37 1.60 9.43 1.77
N LEU A 38 1.40 8.80 0.60
CA LEU A 38 1.41 7.35 0.45
C LEU A 38 2.79 6.76 0.77
N ARG A 39 2.86 5.97 1.86
CA ARG A 39 4.10 5.38 2.38
C ARG A 39 3.83 4.15 3.23
N VAL A 40 4.89 3.42 3.57
CA VAL A 40 4.83 2.44 4.67
C VAL A 40 4.74 3.20 5.99
N ASP A 41 3.83 2.82 6.88
CA ASP A 41 3.75 3.39 8.21
C ASP A 41 4.97 2.95 9.05
N PRO A 42 5.85 3.86 9.48
CA PRO A 42 7.05 3.49 10.23
C PRO A 42 6.74 2.88 11.60
N VAL A 43 5.59 3.22 12.21
CA VAL A 43 5.21 2.71 13.54
C VAL A 43 4.86 1.23 13.47
N SER A 44 4.15 0.81 12.42
CA SER A 44 3.83 -0.61 12.16
C SER A 44 5.05 -1.51 11.93
N CYS A 45 6.20 -0.90 11.61
CA CYS A 45 7.48 -1.59 11.47
C CYS A 45 8.25 -1.69 12.79
N ALA A 46 7.82 -0.97 13.84
CA ALA A 46 8.44 -1.00 15.15
C ALA A 46 7.86 -2.15 15.99
N GLY A 47 8.73 -2.95 16.60
CA GLY A 47 8.32 -4.03 17.51
C GLY A 47 9.04 -5.35 17.25
N ASN A 48 8.79 -6.33 18.13
CA ASN A 48 9.39 -7.67 18.02
C ASN A 48 8.75 -8.53 16.91
N GLU A 49 7.53 -8.19 16.51
CA GLU A 49 6.77 -8.85 15.44
C GLU A 49 6.19 -7.78 14.51
N PRO A 50 7.00 -7.21 13.60
CA PRO A 50 6.54 -6.15 12.73
C PRO A 50 5.47 -6.64 11.74
N ALA A 51 4.43 -5.83 11.59
CA ALA A 51 3.32 -6.02 10.68
C ALA A 51 3.17 -4.74 9.83
N PRO A 52 4.00 -4.55 8.79
CA PRO A 52 4.02 -3.30 8.02
C PRO A 52 2.65 -2.97 7.44
N LEU A 53 2.17 -1.76 7.76
CA LEU A 53 0.94 -1.17 7.23
C LEU A 53 1.30 -0.12 6.18
N ILE A 54 0.36 0.12 5.25
CA ILE A 54 0.48 1.17 4.25
C ILE A 54 -0.39 2.34 4.69
N ASP A 55 0.23 3.50 4.93
CA ASP A 55 -0.48 4.75 5.16
C ASP A 55 -0.80 5.41 3.82
N LEU A 56 -2.08 5.47 3.49
CA LEU A 56 -2.60 6.13 2.28
C LEU A 56 -2.62 7.66 2.43
N GLY A 57 -2.79 8.14 3.66
CA GLY A 57 -3.07 9.53 4.00
C GLY A 57 -4.41 10.06 3.49
N ARG A 58 -4.50 11.38 3.35
CA ARG A 58 -5.74 12.08 2.95
C ARG A 58 -5.75 12.32 1.45
N CYS A 59 -6.91 12.17 0.83
CA CYS A 59 -7.16 12.59 -0.54
C CYS A 59 -8.25 13.66 -0.60
N ASN A 60 -8.31 14.43 -1.69
CA ASN A 60 -9.41 15.37 -1.94
C ASN A 60 -10.64 14.62 -2.51
N ILE A 61 -11.79 15.30 -2.55
CA ILE A 61 -13.05 14.73 -3.01
C ILE A 61 -12.93 14.21 -4.45
N ASP A 62 -12.34 14.99 -5.36
CA ASP A 62 -12.17 14.60 -6.76
C ASP A 62 -11.37 13.30 -6.89
N THR A 63 -10.31 13.13 -6.09
CA THR A 63 -9.52 11.90 -6.04
C THR A 63 -10.33 10.73 -5.49
N ALA A 64 -11.10 10.95 -4.43
CA ALA A 64 -11.95 9.91 -3.85
C ALA A 64 -12.99 9.41 -4.86
N LEU A 65 -13.62 10.32 -5.61
CA LEU A 65 -14.61 9.96 -6.65
C LEU A 65 -13.96 9.16 -7.79
N ARG A 66 -12.80 9.59 -8.31
CA ARG A 66 -12.05 8.83 -9.32
C ARG A 66 -11.65 7.43 -8.85
N LEU A 67 -11.28 7.29 -7.58
CA LEU A 67 -11.00 5.98 -6.99
C LEU A 67 -12.25 5.08 -6.98
N CYS A 68 -13.40 5.63 -6.60
CA CYS A 68 -14.66 4.88 -6.63
C CYS A 68 -15.01 4.40 -8.04
N GLU A 69 -14.84 5.23 -9.07
CA GLU A 69 -15.08 4.86 -10.47
C GLU A 69 -14.22 3.67 -10.91
N VAL A 70 -12.90 3.74 -10.67
CA VAL A 70 -11.97 2.66 -11.02
C VAL A 70 -12.29 1.36 -10.28
N LEU A 71 -12.70 1.44 -9.02
CA LEU A 71 -13.08 0.25 -8.24
C LEU A 71 -14.38 -0.38 -8.77
N ALA A 72 -15.38 0.44 -9.08
CA ALA A 72 -16.64 -0.02 -9.66
C ALA A 72 -16.45 -0.69 -11.03
N GLU A 73 -15.58 -0.14 -11.88
CA GLU A 73 -15.20 -0.76 -13.17
C GLU A 73 -14.59 -2.16 -12.99
N LYS A 74 -13.79 -2.36 -11.92
CA LYS A 74 -13.20 -3.68 -11.61
C LYS A 74 -14.20 -4.66 -11.03
N GLU A 75 -15.18 -4.20 -10.26
CA GLU A 75 -16.28 -5.05 -9.79
C GLU A 75 -17.16 -5.52 -10.96
N SER A 76 -17.51 -4.63 -11.89
CA SER A 76 -18.32 -4.98 -13.06
C SER A 76 -17.61 -5.88 -14.08
N GLY A 77 -16.29 -6.00 -13.99
CA GLY A 77 -15.47 -6.89 -14.81
C GLY A 77 -15.13 -8.23 -14.15
N HIS A 78 -15.67 -8.51 -12.96
CA HIS A 78 -15.47 -9.78 -12.24
C HIS A 78 -16.57 -10.83 -12.52
N ASP A 79 -17.47 -10.52 -13.47
CA ASP A 79 -18.51 -11.40 -14.02
C ASP A 79 -18.09 -12.04 -15.37
N GLU A 80 -16.78 -12.21 -15.63
CA GLU A 80 -16.25 -12.99 -16.79
C GLU A 80 -15.20 -14.03 -16.34
#